data_AF-A0A1I2K661-F1
#
_entry.id   AF-A0A1I2K661-F1
#
_cell.length_a   1.000
_cell.length_b   1.000
_cell.length_c   1.000
_cell.angle_alpha   90.00
_cell.angle_beta   90.00
_cell.angle_gamma   90.00
#
_symmetry.space_group_name_H-M   'P 1'
#
loop_
_entity.id
_entity.type
_entity.pdbx_description
1 polymer ?
#
loop_
_entity_poly.entity_id
_entity_poly.type
_entity_poly.pdbx_seq_one_letter_code
_entity_poly.pdbx_strand_id
1 'polypeptide(L)'
;MVEYGLLAGAAFAAGFVDAVVGGGGLIQIPALFSAMSGTAPATLLGTNKVASVFGTSAAAVNYARRTPIAWTTVAPAAIAAFLFAFLGAYTVTRIPPDFLRGLLPFVLIAVAAYTFFRKDLGSVHAPLHTGTKEKVLAVLVGAGIGFYDGFFGPGTGSFLVFLFVRSFGFDFLGASAAAKVVNVACNVAAILLFGITGHIIWQLGLMMAVCQVVGSVLGTKLALKHGSGFVRRLFLVVVVLLIIKTGYDAWLK
;
A
#
# COMPACT_ATOMS: atom_id res chain seq x y z
N MET A 1 11.16 23.56 10.44
CA MET A 1 10.69 22.80 11.63
C MET A 1 9.23 22.35 11.51
N VAL A 2 8.31 23.20 11.03
CA VAL A 2 6.88 22.85 10.85
C VAL A 2 6.65 21.69 9.86
N GLU A 3 7.45 21.61 8.79
CA GLU A 3 7.33 20.56 7.76
C GLU A 3 7.65 19.15 8.28
N TYR A 4 8.66 19.00 9.14
CA TYR A 4 9.02 17.69 9.72
C TYR A 4 7.96 17.18 10.69
N GLY A 5 7.33 18.08 11.46
CA GLY A 5 6.22 17.73 12.36
C GLY A 5 4.98 17.27 11.59
N LEU A 6 4.63 17.96 10.50
CA LEU A 6 3.54 17.57 9.61
C LEU A 6 3.81 16.19 8.97
N LEU A 7 5.04 15.96 8.49
CA LEU A 7 5.44 14.69 7.89
C LEU A 7 5.46 13.54 8.91
N ALA A 8 5.87 13.79 10.15
CA ALA A 8 5.82 12.83 11.24
C ALA A 8 4.37 12.45 11.59
N GLY A 9 3.47 13.44 11.69
CA GLY A 9 2.04 13.22 11.92
C GLY A 9 1.38 12.47 10.75
N ALA A 10 1.71 12.85 9.51
CA ALA A 10 1.25 12.16 8.31
C ALA A 10 1.79 10.72 8.24
N ALA A 11 3.04 10.48 8.63
CA ALA A 11 3.63 9.14 8.69
C ALA A 11 2.96 8.25 9.74
N PHE A 12 2.62 8.82 10.90
CA PHE A 12 1.84 8.14 11.94
C PHE A 12 0.44 7.77 11.43
N ALA A 13 -0.30 8.75 10.87
CA ALA A 13 -1.64 8.52 10.32
C ALA A 13 -1.61 7.51 9.16
N ALA A 14 -0.63 7.64 8.27
CA ALA A 14 -0.39 6.70 7.18
C ALA A 14 -0.10 5.29 7.71
N GLY A 15 0.72 5.16 8.75
CA GLY A 15 1.00 3.86 9.38
C GLY A 15 -0.23 3.23 10.00
N PHE A 16 -1.07 4.03 10.66
CA PHE A 16 -2.32 3.59 11.25
C PHE A 16 -3.32 3.12 10.18
N VAL A 17 -3.58 3.94 9.16
CA VAL A 17 -4.51 3.61 8.08
C VAL A 17 -3.97 2.46 7.23
N ASP A 18 -2.66 2.42 6.98
CA ASP A 18 -2.04 1.30 6.30
C ASP A 18 -2.26 0.01 7.09
N ALA A 19 -1.94 -0.02 8.38
CA ALA A 19 -2.10 -1.21 9.21
C ALA A 19 -3.54 -1.75 9.26
N VAL A 20 -4.56 -0.89 9.18
CA VAL A 20 -5.96 -1.33 9.24
C VAL A 20 -6.50 -1.68 7.85
N VAL A 21 -6.21 -0.87 6.83
CA VAL A 21 -6.92 -0.92 5.52
C VAL A 21 -5.97 -0.97 4.32
N GLY A 22 -4.69 -0.63 4.48
CA GLY A 22 -3.68 -0.71 3.42
C GLY A 22 -3.55 0.51 2.51
N GLY A 23 -3.98 1.68 3.00
CA GLY A 23 -4.01 2.93 2.22
C GLY A 23 -3.00 4.00 2.63
N GLY A 24 -1.97 3.69 3.46
CA GLY A 24 -1.11 4.72 4.04
C GLY A 24 -0.36 5.58 3.01
N GLY A 25 0.02 5.00 1.87
CA GLY A 25 0.66 5.74 0.77
C GLY A 25 -0.18 6.90 0.23
N LEU A 26 -1.52 6.81 0.30
CA LEU A 26 -2.43 7.89 -0.12
C LEU A 26 -2.35 9.12 0.78
N ILE A 27 -1.90 8.96 2.02
CA ILE A 27 -1.73 10.07 2.98
C ILE A 27 -0.30 10.61 2.87
N GLN A 28 0.67 9.71 2.83
CA GLN A 28 2.07 10.06 2.99
C GLN A 28 2.73 10.59 1.72
N ILE A 29 2.33 10.09 0.54
CA ILE A 29 2.84 10.60 -0.74
C ILE A 29 2.41 12.07 -0.94
N PRO A 30 1.13 12.46 -0.86
CA PRO A 30 0.76 13.87 -0.99
C PRO A 30 1.40 14.78 0.06
N ALA A 31 1.54 14.30 1.31
CA ALA A 31 2.23 15.05 2.36
C ALA A 31 3.71 15.29 2.03
N LEU A 32 4.42 14.28 1.52
CA LEU A 32 5.80 14.40 1.07
C LEU A 32 5.95 15.39 -0.09
N PHE A 33 5.08 15.31 -1.09
CA PHE A 33 5.13 16.22 -2.24
C PHE A 33 4.75 17.66 -1.87
N SER A 34 3.80 17.83 -0.94
CA SER A 34 3.42 19.15 -0.45
C SER A 34 4.53 19.80 0.40
N ALA A 35 5.24 19.00 1.19
CA ALA A 35 6.32 19.50 2.04
C ALA A 35 7.66 19.65 1.30
N MET A 36 7.87 18.89 0.21
CA MET A 36 9.15 18.82 -0.50
C MET A 36 8.94 18.88 -2.03
N SER A 37 8.23 19.89 -2.51
CA SER A 37 7.92 20.08 -3.93
C SER A 37 9.16 20.21 -4.84
N GLY A 38 10.29 20.67 -4.30
CA GLY A 38 11.56 20.81 -5.03
C GLY A 38 12.33 19.50 -5.23
N THR A 39 12.02 18.44 -4.48
CA THR A 39 12.75 17.16 -4.52
C THR A 39 12.28 16.26 -5.66
N ALA A 40 13.18 15.43 -6.20
CA ALA A 40 12.83 14.52 -7.29
C ALA A 40 11.77 13.50 -6.83
N PRO A 41 10.75 13.19 -7.66
CA PRO A 41 9.68 12.24 -7.31
C PRO A 41 10.19 10.86 -6.90
N ALA A 42 11.19 10.35 -7.62
CA ALA A 42 11.81 9.06 -7.33
C ALA A 42 12.40 9.04 -5.91
N THR A 43 12.98 10.16 -5.45
CA THR A 43 13.54 10.29 -4.11
C THR A 43 12.46 10.31 -3.03
N LEU A 44 11.34 11.01 -3.28
CA LEU A 44 10.21 11.03 -2.35
C LEU A 44 9.51 9.66 -2.26
N LEU A 45 9.32 8.99 -3.39
CA LEU A 45 8.78 7.63 -3.47
C LEU A 45 9.70 6.63 -2.74
N GLY A 46 11.00 6.66 -3.02
CA GLY A 46 11.98 5.82 -2.33
C GLY A 46 11.99 6.05 -0.82
N THR A 47 11.91 7.31 -0.39
CA THR A 47 11.87 7.66 1.04
C THR A 47 10.57 7.21 1.72
N ASN A 48 9.43 7.27 1.01
CA ASN A 48 8.17 6.71 1.47
C ASN A 48 8.23 5.17 1.61
N LYS A 49 8.88 4.48 0.68
CA LYS A 49 9.03 3.02 0.72
C LYS A 49 9.84 2.58 1.93
N VAL A 50 10.88 3.34 2.32
CA VAL A 50 11.63 3.11 3.58
C VAL A 50 10.69 3.18 4.78
N ALA A 51 9.90 4.26 4.94
CA ALA A 51 8.96 4.33 6.07
C ALA A 51 7.94 3.18 6.02
N SER A 52 7.43 2.88 4.83
CA SER A 52 6.39 1.87 4.60
C SER A 52 6.87 0.47 4.91
N VAL A 53 8.13 0.10 4.60
CA VAL A 53 8.63 -1.25 4.88
C VAL A 53 8.65 -1.53 6.38
N PHE A 54 9.10 -0.58 7.20
CA PHE A 54 9.16 -0.75 8.65
C PHE A 54 7.75 -0.81 9.26
N GLY A 55 6.87 0.13 8.88
CA GLY A 55 5.48 0.13 9.36
C GLY A 55 4.70 -1.12 8.93
N THR A 56 4.81 -1.51 7.65
CA THR A 56 4.11 -2.69 7.11
C THR A 56 4.67 -3.97 7.72
N SER A 57 5.99 -4.06 7.94
CA SER A 57 6.60 -5.22 8.60
C SER A 57 6.11 -5.37 10.04
N ALA A 58 6.02 -4.26 10.79
CA ALA A 58 5.44 -4.27 12.12
C ALA A 58 3.98 -4.72 12.11
N ALA A 59 3.19 -4.30 11.12
CA ALA A 59 1.82 -4.78 10.95
C ALA A 59 1.78 -6.27 10.61
N ALA A 60 2.60 -6.72 9.66
CA ALA A 60 2.67 -8.09 9.19
C ALA A 60 3.00 -9.05 10.35
N VAL A 61 3.98 -8.70 11.20
CA VAL A 61 4.34 -9.50 12.38
C VAL A 61 3.20 -9.55 13.39
N ASN A 62 2.51 -8.44 13.64
CA ASN A 62 1.37 -8.43 14.57
C ASN A 62 0.19 -9.27 14.06
N TYR A 63 -0.12 -9.21 12.76
CA TYR A 63 -1.16 -10.05 12.15
C TYR A 63 -0.76 -11.52 12.09
N ALA A 64 0.47 -11.84 11.67
CA ALA A 64 0.95 -13.22 11.55
C ALA A 64 0.94 -13.96 12.89
N ARG A 65 1.11 -13.24 14.02
CA ARG A 65 1.02 -13.82 15.37
C ARG A 65 -0.41 -14.15 15.81
N ARG A 66 -1.43 -13.58 15.17
CA ARG A 66 -2.84 -13.68 15.62
C ARG A 66 -3.80 -14.25 14.59
N THR A 67 -3.39 -14.35 13.33
CA THR A 67 -4.24 -14.84 12.24
C THR A 67 -3.45 -15.86 11.41
N PRO A 68 -3.99 -17.07 11.16
CA PRO A 68 -3.30 -18.05 10.33
C PRO A 68 -3.17 -17.55 8.89
N ILE A 69 -1.95 -17.61 8.36
CA ILE A 69 -1.65 -17.18 6.98
C ILE A 69 -1.58 -18.43 6.10
N ALA A 70 -2.34 -18.44 5.00
CA ALA A 70 -2.29 -19.49 3.99
C ALA A 70 -1.03 -19.35 3.11
N TRP A 71 0.11 -19.82 3.63
CA TRP A 71 1.42 -19.70 2.99
C TRP A 71 1.48 -20.31 1.59
N THR A 72 0.66 -21.32 1.30
CA THR A 72 0.52 -21.94 -0.03
C THR A 72 0.14 -20.96 -1.13
N THR A 73 -0.56 -19.88 -0.77
CA THR A 73 -1.10 -18.88 -1.70
C THR A 73 -0.35 -17.54 -1.54
N VAL A 74 0.01 -17.19 -0.31
CA VAL A 74 0.71 -15.93 -0.01
C VAL A 74 2.18 -15.97 -0.44
N ALA A 75 2.89 -17.09 -0.27
CA ALA A 75 4.31 -17.16 -0.65
C ALA A 75 4.53 -17.01 -2.17
N PRO A 76 3.79 -17.71 -3.05
CA PRO A 76 3.90 -17.48 -4.51
C PRO A 76 3.54 -16.06 -4.91
N ALA A 77 2.48 -15.48 -4.31
CA ALA A 77 2.10 -14.09 -4.56
C ALA A 77 3.20 -13.11 -4.12
N ALA A 78 3.81 -13.31 -2.96
CA ALA A 78 4.86 -12.45 -2.44
C ALA A 78 6.14 -12.51 -3.30
N ILE A 79 6.53 -13.70 -3.76
CA ILE A 79 7.69 -13.86 -4.66
C ILE A 79 7.43 -13.18 -6.00
N ALA A 80 6.27 -13.41 -6.60
CA ALA A 80 5.89 -12.75 -7.85
C ALA A 80 5.83 -11.22 -7.68
N ALA A 81 5.24 -10.76 -6.59
CA ALA A 81 5.12 -9.35 -6.29
C ALA A 81 6.49 -8.70 -6.06
N PHE A 82 7.43 -9.38 -5.40
CA PHE A 82 8.80 -8.92 -5.24
C PHE A 82 9.49 -8.69 -6.59
N LEU A 83 9.46 -9.69 -7.48
CA LEU A 83 10.12 -9.61 -8.79
C LEU A 83 9.51 -8.51 -9.67
N PHE A 84 8.18 -8.43 -9.71
CA PHE A 84 7.50 -7.42 -10.51
C PHE A 84 7.56 -6.02 -9.88
N ALA A 85 7.60 -5.89 -8.55
CA ALA A 85 7.85 -4.61 -7.89
C ALA A 85 9.25 -4.10 -8.17
N PHE A 86 10.25 -4.98 -8.23
CA PHE A 86 11.59 -4.61 -8.65
C PHE A 86 11.59 -4.06 -10.09
N LEU A 87 10.89 -4.73 -11.01
CA LEU A 87 10.72 -4.26 -12.39
C LEU A 87 9.94 -2.94 -12.49
N GLY A 88 8.89 -2.78 -11.69
CA GLY A 88 8.10 -1.55 -11.61
C GLY A 88 8.95 -0.38 -11.12
N ALA A 89 9.69 -0.57 -10.02
CA ALA A 89 10.63 0.43 -9.51
C ALA A 89 11.74 0.74 -10.54
N TYR A 90 12.20 -0.26 -11.30
CA TYR A 90 13.22 -0.08 -12.34
C TYR A 90 12.70 0.74 -13.52
N THR A 91 11.43 0.59 -13.83
CA THR A 91 10.77 1.41 -14.83
C THR A 91 10.71 2.87 -14.36
N VAL A 92 10.47 3.14 -13.07
CA VAL A 92 10.47 4.50 -12.51
C VAL A 92 11.82 5.19 -12.65
N THR A 93 12.93 4.47 -12.43
CA THR A 93 14.27 5.07 -12.50
C THR A 93 14.72 5.38 -13.93
N ARG A 94 14.08 4.77 -14.94
CA ARG A 94 14.36 5.01 -16.36
C ARG A 94 13.53 6.15 -16.96
N ILE A 95 12.47 6.58 -16.28
CA ILE A 95 11.58 7.63 -16.76
C ILE A 95 12.12 9.00 -16.31
N PRO A 96 12.13 10.03 -17.19
CA PRO A 96 12.57 11.37 -16.82
C PRO A 96 11.81 11.91 -15.60
N PRO A 97 12.48 12.52 -14.61
CA PRO A 97 11.84 13.05 -13.42
C PRO A 97 10.73 14.05 -13.72
N ASP A 98 10.86 14.84 -14.78
CA ASP A 98 9.86 15.83 -15.21
C ASP A 98 8.60 15.15 -15.77
N PHE A 99 8.76 14.05 -16.51
CA PHE A 99 7.64 13.23 -16.94
C PHE A 99 6.97 12.55 -15.75
N LEU A 100 7.75 12.04 -14.78
CA LEU A 100 7.19 11.43 -13.57
C LEU A 100 6.42 12.47 -12.74
N ARG A 101 6.95 13.71 -12.60
CA ARG A 101 6.26 14.84 -11.95
C ARG A 101 4.94 15.16 -12.63
N GLY A 102 4.90 15.19 -13.96
CA GLY A 102 3.70 15.46 -14.73
C GLY A 102 2.69 14.31 -14.72
N LEU A 103 3.16 13.06 -14.70
CA LEU A 103 2.32 11.86 -14.68
C LEU A 103 1.76 11.59 -13.27
N LEU A 104 2.43 12.02 -12.21
CA LEU A 104 2.04 11.72 -10.82
C LEU A 104 0.62 12.18 -10.47
N PRO A 105 0.19 13.43 -10.75
CA PRO A 105 -1.19 13.85 -10.54
C PRO A 105 -2.15 12.98 -11.33
N PHE A 106 -1.84 12.66 -12.59
CA PHE A 106 -2.68 11.80 -13.43
C PHE A 106 -2.78 10.39 -12.89
N VAL A 107 -1.72 9.80 -12.34
CA VAL A 107 -1.80 8.47 -11.73
C VAL A 107 -2.45 8.53 -10.37
N LEU A 108 -2.20 9.53 -9.53
CA LEU A 108 -2.95 9.70 -8.29
C LEU A 108 -4.44 9.87 -8.58
N ILE A 109 -4.79 10.62 -9.63
CA ILE A 109 -6.16 10.75 -10.16
C ILE A 109 -6.62 9.44 -10.78
N ALA A 110 -5.80 8.67 -11.51
CA ALA A 110 -6.18 7.40 -12.13
C ALA A 110 -6.32 6.28 -11.11
N VAL A 111 -5.57 6.31 -10.01
CA VAL A 111 -5.66 5.39 -8.88
C VAL A 111 -6.87 5.76 -8.05
N ALA A 112 -7.07 7.05 -7.77
CA ALA A 112 -8.31 7.55 -7.22
C ALA A 112 -9.47 7.13 -8.12
N ALA A 113 -9.37 7.32 -9.44
CA ALA A 113 -10.38 7.01 -10.45
C ALA A 113 -10.58 5.50 -10.65
N TYR A 114 -9.55 4.68 -10.57
CA TYR A 114 -9.68 3.22 -10.66
C TYR A 114 -10.35 2.67 -9.40
N THR A 115 -9.98 3.22 -8.25
CA THR A 115 -10.73 3.05 -6.99
C THR A 115 -12.17 3.59 -7.12
N PHE A 116 -12.38 4.63 -7.95
CA PHE A 116 -13.65 5.30 -8.23
C PHE A 116 -14.56 4.57 -9.26
N PHE A 117 -14.00 3.86 -10.24
CA PHE A 117 -14.71 3.28 -11.39
C PHE A 117 -15.13 1.83 -11.16
N ARG A 118 -14.38 1.06 -10.37
CA ARG A 118 -14.80 -0.29 -9.98
C ARG A 118 -15.78 -0.22 -8.80
N LYS A 119 -17.00 0.23 -9.10
CA LYS A 119 -18.16 0.35 -8.21
C LYS A 119 -18.66 -0.96 -7.59
N ASP A 120 -18.32 -2.11 -8.20
CA ASP A 120 -18.67 -3.44 -7.71
C ASP A 120 -17.43 -4.23 -7.32
N LEU A 121 -16.97 -4.02 -6.10
CA LEU A 121 -15.90 -4.80 -5.51
C LEU A 121 -16.32 -5.21 -4.10
N GLY A 122 -17.23 -6.20 -4.03
CA GLY A 122 -17.63 -6.79 -2.75
C GLY A 122 -18.96 -7.56 -2.71
N SER A 123 -19.67 -7.72 -3.83
CA SER A 123 -21.04 -8.24 -3.87
C SER A 123 -21.17 -9.74 -4.20
N VAL A 124 -20.08 -10.49 -4.32
CA VAL A 124 -20.17 -11.96 -4.55
C VAL A 124 -19.21 -12.72 -3.66
N HIS A 125 -19.79 -13.34 -2.63
CA HIS A 125 -19.14 -14.35 -1.79
C HIS A 125 -19.14 -15.67 -2.55
N ALA A 126 -17.98 -16.11 -3.03
CA ALA A 126 -17.78 -17.51 -3.41
C ALA A 126 -16.27 -17.83 -3.42
N PRO A 127 -15.79 -18.79 -2.62
CA PRO A 127 -14.45 -19.36 -2.79
C PRO A 127 -14.47 -20.21 -4.05
N LEU A 128 -13.71 -19.84 -5.09
CA LEU A 128 -13.91 -20.39 -6.44
C LEU A 128 -12.85 -21.38 -6.90
N HIS A 129 -11.68 -21.51 -6.25
CA HIS A 129 -10.62 -22.37 -6.79
C HIS A 129 -9.77 -23.08 -5.72
N THR A 130 -9.62 -24.39 -5.87
CA THR A 130 -8.68 -25.24 -5.11
C THR A 130 -7.51 -25.68 -6.01
N GLY A 131 -6.28 -25.70 -5.46
CA GLY A 131 -5.11 -26.34 -6.08
C GLY A 131 -4.25 -25.45 -6.99
N THR A 132 -3.70 -25.99 -8.09
CA THR A 132 -2.71 -25.30 -8.95
C THR A 132 -3.24 -24.00 -9.56
N LYS A 133 -4.54 -23.93 -9.87
CA LYS A 133 -5.20 -22.72 -10.39
C LYS A 133 -5.15 -21.56 -9.39
N GLU A 134 -5.23 -21.87 -8.10
CA GLU A 134 -5.10 -20.90 -7.01
C GLU A 134 -3.69 -20.28 -6.99
N LYS A 135 -2.66 -21.11 -7.13
CA LYS A 135 -1.25 -20.65 -7.17
C LYS A 135 -0.96 -19.80 -8.40
N VAL A 136 -1.45 -20.20 -9.57
CA VAL A 136 -1.29 -19.42 -10.81
C VAL A 136 -1.99 -18.06 -10.68
N LEU A 137 -3.21 -18.04 -10.14
CA LEU A 137 -3.94 -16.80 -9.90
C LEU A 137 -3.20 -15.91 -8.88
N ALA A 138 -2.66 -16.50 -7.80
CA ALA A 138 -1.87 -15.79 -6.79
C ALA A 138 -0.61 -15.15 -7.39
N VAL A 139 0.08 -15.86 -8.29
CA VAL A 139 1.24 -15.33 -9.01
C VAL A 139 0.84 -14.20 -9.95
N LEU A 140 -0.24 -14.34 -10.73
CA LEU A 140 -0.71 -13.29 -11.64
C LEU A 140 -1.14 -12.02 -10.89
N VAL A 141 -1.89 -12.20 -9.80
CA VAL A 141 -2.32 -11.10 -8.92
C VAL A 141 -1.12 -10.45 -8.24
N GLY A 142 -0.21 -11.25 -7.69
CA GLY A 142 1.03 -10.77 -7.09
C GLY A 142 1.90 -10.01 -8.08
N ALA A 143 2.05 -10.51 -9.31
CA ALA A 143 2.81 -9.85 -10.36
C ALA A 143 2.20 -8.50 -10.77
N GLY A 144 0.89 -8.46 -11.05
CA GLY A 144 0.21 -7.23 -11.47
C GLY A 144 0.23 -6.15 -10.38
N ILE A 145 -0.08 -6.54 -9.13
CA ILE A 145 -0.03 -5.61 -8.01
C ILE A 145 1.41 -5.24 -7.65
N GLY A 146 2.35 -6.19 -7.71
CA GLY A 146 3.77 -5.93 -7.44
C GLY A 146 4.32 -4.88 -8.39
N PHE A 147 4.06 -5.01 -9.69
CA PHE A 147 4.46 -4.00 -10.68
C PHE A 147 3.86 -2.64 -10.36
N TYR A 148 2.56 -2.59 -10.07
CA TYR A 148 1.87 -1.37 -9.67
C TYR A 148 2.44 -0.76 -8.38
N ASP A 149 2.76 -1.59 -7.38
CA ASP A 149 3.29 -1.13 -6.11
C ASP A 149 4.71 -0.58 -6.24
N GLY A 150 5.55 -1.24 -7.05
CA GLY A 150 6.90 -0.80 -7.35
C GLY A 150 6.93 0.47 -8.21
N PHE A 151 5.98 0.61 -9.14
CA PHE A 151 5.87 1.77 -10.02
C PHE A 151 5.33 3.01 -9.29
N PHE A 152 4.27 2.85 -8.47
CA PHE A 152 3.63 3.97 -7.79
C PHE A 152 3.45 3.73 -6.29
N GLY A 153 2.77 2.64 -5.89
CA GLY A 153 2.64 2.25 -4.49
C GLY A 153 1.45 2.73 -3.63
N PRO A 154 0.67 3.78 -3.94
CA PRO A 154 -0.44 4.18 -3.07
C PRO A 154 -1.66 3.25 -3.27
N GLY A 155 -2.33 2.89 -2.17
CA GLY A 155 -3.55 2.08 -2.19
C GLY A 155 -3.33 0.57 -2.40
N THR A 156 -2.09 0.13 -2.64
CA THR A 156 -1.74 -1.28 -2.88
C THR A 156 -2.26 -2.22 -1.80
N GLY A 157 -2.12 -1.84 -0.53
CA GLY A 157 -2.57 -2.70 0.57
C GLY A 157 -4.09 -2.94 0.53
N SER A 158 -4.88 -1.91 0.22
CA SER A 158 -6.34 -2.04 0.06
C SER A 158 -6.71 -2.92 -1.13
N PHE A 159 -6.00 -2.80 -2.26
CA PHE A 159 -6.19 -3.67 -3.42
C PHE A 159 -5.83 -5.13 -3.12
N LEU A 160 -4.73 -5.38 -2.41
CA LEU A 160 -4.32 -6.71 -1.98
C LEU A 160 -5.37 -7.35 -1.07
N VAL A 161 -5.84 -6.63 -0.05
CA VAL A 161 -6.91 -7.13 0.83
C VAL A 161 -8.13 -7.52 0.01
N PHE A 162 -8.56 -6.65 -0.90
CA PHE A 162 -9.72 -6.93 -1.75
C PHE A 162 -9.50 -8.17 -2.64
N LEU A 163 -8.37 -8.24 -3.34
CA LEU A 163 -8.05 -9.37 -4.22
C LEU A 163 -7.92 -10.67 -3.44
N PHE A 164 -7.41 -10.62 -2.21
CA PHE A 164 -7.35 -11.79 -1.34
C PHE A 164 -8.74 -12.27 -0.89
N VAL A 165 -9.62 -11.35 -0.48
CA VAL A 165 -11.01 -11.67 -0.14
C VAL A 165 -11.76 -12.21 -1.37
N ARG A 166 -11.63 -11.56 -2.53
CA ARG A 166 -12.42 -11.86 -3.73
C ARG A 166 -11.98 -13.12 -4.47
N SER A 167 -10.68 -13.38 -4.51
CA SER A 167 -10.09 -14.45 -5.32
C SER A 167 -9.92 -15.75 -4.53
N PHE A 168 -9.65 -15.63 -3.22
CA PHE A 168 -9.33 -16.77 -2.35
C PHE A 168 -10.35 -16.95 -1.22
N GLY A 169 -11.35 -16.08 -1.10
CA GLY A 169 -12.41 -16.20 -0.09
C GLY A 169 -11.92 -15.96 1.34
N PHE A 170 -10.77 -15.29 1.52
CA PHE A 170 -10.26 -14.98 2.85
C PHE A 170 -11.20 -14.03 3.59
N ASP A 171 -11.26 -14.17 4.91
CA ASP A 171 -11.88 -13.15 5.74
C ASP A 171 -11.05 -11.86 5.69
N PHE A 172 -11.66 -10.71 6.01
CA PHE A 172 -10.96 -9.41 5.93
C PHE A 172 -9.68 -9.36 6.78
N LEU A 173 -9.64 -10.10 7.89
CA LEU A 173 -8.48 -10.14 8.77
C LEU A 173 -7.36 -10.99 8.18
N GLY A 174 -7.66 -12.19 7.68
CA GLY A 174 -6.70 -13.05 6.97
C GLY A 174 -6.19 -12.43 5.67
N ALA A 175 -7.07 -11.75 4.92
CA ALA A 175 -6.69 -10.99 3.73
C ALA A 175 -5.78 -9.80 4.07
N SER A 176 -6.02 -9.11 5.19
CA SER A 176 -5.13 -8.07 5.70
C SER A 176 -3.76 -8.62 6.08
N ALA A 177 -3.70 -9.76 6.77
CA ALA A 177 -2.45 -10.42 7.08
C ALA A 177 -1.65 -10.77 5.82
N ALA A 178 -2.30 -11.43 4.85
CA ALA A 178 -1.71 -11.79 3.56
C ALA A 178 -1.22 -10.56 2.77
N ALA A 179 -2.06 -9.52 2.68
CA ALA A 179 -1.73 -8.27 2.00
C ALA A 179 -0.47 -7.60 2.59
N LYS A 180 -0.30 -7.63 3.91
CA LYS A 180 0.87 -7.04 4.56
C LYS A 180 2.15 -7.80 4.24
N VAL A 181 2.11 -9.13 4.22
CA VAL A 181 3.28 -9.93 3.82
C VAL A 181 3.71 -9.61 2.38
N VAL A 182 2.75 -9.52 1.46
CA VAL A 182 3.03 -9.17 0.06
C VAL A 182 3.54 -7.73 -0.06
N ASN A 183 2.94 -6.77 0.64
CA ASN A 183 3.42 -5.38 0.64
C ASN A 183 4.85 -5.25 1.20
N VAL A 184 5.21 -6.03 2.23
CA VAL A 184 6.59 -6.05 2.73
C VAL A 184 7.54 -6.47 1.61
N ALA A 185 7.20 -7.53 0.86
CA ALA A 185 8.00 -7.99 -0.26
C ALA A 185 8.15 -6.90 -1.34
N CYS A 186 7.06 -6.24 -1.74
CA CYS A 186 7.13 -5.15 -2.71
C CYS A 186 7.96 -3.95 -2.22
N ASN A 187 7.78 -3.55 -0.96
CA ASN A 187 8.53 -2.44 -0.37
C ASN A 187 10.02 -2.75 -0.27
N VAL A 188 10.41 -3.99 0.11
CA VAL A 188 11.82 -4.40 0.11
C VAL A 188 12.41 -4.36 -1.31
N ALA A 189 11.68 -4.87 -2.31
CA ALA A 189 12.12 -4.82 -3.70
C ALA A 189 12.34 -3.39 -4.18
N ALA A 190 11.41 -2.48 -3.87
CA ALA A 190 11.52 -1.07 -4.21
C ALA A 190 12.69 -0.39 -3.49
N ILE A 191 12.90 -0.66 -2.19
CA ILE A 191 14.02 -0.09 -1.43
C ILE A 191 15.36 -0.56 -1.97
N LEU A 192 15.50 -1.84 -2.34
CA LEU A 192 16.75 -2.35 -2.91
C LEU A 192 17.13 -1.54 -4.14
N LEU A 193 16.18 -1.29 -5.03
CA LEU A 193 16.44 -0.56 -6.25
C LEU A 193 16.62 0.96 -6.03
N PHE A 194 15.74 1.60 -5.25
CA PHE A 194 15.88 3.03 -4.93
C PHE A 194 17.16 3.30 -4.12
N GLY A 195 17.59 2.35 -3.31
CA GLY A 195 18.85 2.40 -2.56
C GLY A 195 20.06 2.32 -3.49
N ILE A 196 20.07 1.39 -4.44
CA ILE A 196 21.15 1.29 -5.46
C ILE A 196 21.22 2.55 -6.32
N THR A 197 20.08 3.15 -6.65
CA THR A 197 20.03 4.37 -7.48
C THR A 197 20.23 5.67 -6.69
N GLY A 198 20.43 5.62 -5.36
CA GLY A 198 20.68 6.80 -4.53
C GLY A 198 19.46 7.71 -4.29
N HIS A 199 18.25 7.26 -4.63
CA HIS A 199 17.00 8.03 -4.50
C HIS A 199 16.33 7.82 -3.13
N ILE A 200 17.10 7.92 -2.04
CA ILE A 200 16.57 7.74 -0.67
C ILE A 200 17.15 8.79 0.28
N ILE A 201 16.26 9.54 0.94
CA ILE A 201 16.64 10.43 2.04
C ILE A 201 16.55 9.63 3.34
N TRP A 202 17.63 8.95 3.71
CA TRP A 202 17.67 8.04 4.85
C TRP A 202 17.21 8.68 6.17
N GLN A 203 17.65 9.91 6.44
CA GLN A 203 17.31 10.60 7.69
C GLN A 203 15.80 10.87 7.81
N LEU A 204 15.16 11.30 6.72
CA LEU A 204 13.72 11.55 6.67
C LEU A 204 12.93 10.23 6.67
N GLY A 205 13.40 9.24 5.91
CA GLY A 205 12.81 7.90 5.84
C GLY A 205 12.81 7.20 7.20
N LEU A 206 13.90 7.27 7.96
CA LEU A 206 14.01 6.68 9.30
C LEU A 206 13.14 7.41 10.33
N MET A 207 13.12 8.75 10.31
CA MET A 207 12.22 9.53 11.17
C MET A 207 10.75 9.14 10.92
N MET A 208 10.35 9.08 9.65
CA MET A 208 9.01 8.66 9.25
C MET A 208 8.75 7.19 9.58
N ALA A 209 9.74 6.31 9.46
CA ALA A 209 9.64 4.90 9.84
C ALA A 209 9.27 4.73 11.30
N VAL A 210 9.88 5.49 12.22
CA VAL A 210 9.55 5.43 13.66
C VAL A 210 8.07 5.80 13.88
N CYS A 211 7.63 6.93 13.35
CA CYS A 211 6.23 7.36 13.48
C CYS A 211 5.26 6.36 12.83
N GLN A 212 5.62 5.81 11.69
CA GLN A 212 4.84 4.85 10.93
C GLN A 212 4.72 3.51 11.65
N VAL A 213 5.79 3.03 12.30
CA VAL A 213 5.76 1.82 13.13
C VAL A 213 4.82 2.02 14.32
N VAL A 214 4.90 3.15 15.01
CA VAL A 214 4.01 3.44 16.16
C VAL A 214 2.54 3.48 15.69
N GLY A 215 2.25 4.18 14.59
CA GLY A 215 0.91 4.22 14.01
C GLY A 215 0.42 2.83 13.58
N SER A 216 1.30 2.04 12.97
CA SER A 216 1.00 0.69 12.50
C SER A 216 0.71 -0.30 13.63
N VAL A 217 1.46 -0.25 14.72
CA VAL A 217 1.23 -1.09 15.89
C VAL A 217 -0.11 -0.75 16.54
N LEU A 218 -0.47 0.54 16.62
CA LEU A 218 -1.77 0.96 17.15
C LEU A 218 -2.92 0.54 16.22
N GLY A 219 -2.76 0.74 14.91
CA GLY A 219 -3.76 0.35 13.91
C GLY A 219 -4.01 -1.16 13.90
N THR A 220 -2.95 -1.97 13.87
CA THR A 220 -3.10 -3.44 13.92
C THR A 220 -3.72 -3.93 15.21
N LYS A 221 -3.33 -3.38 16.38
CA LYS A 221 -3.97 -3.71 17.66
C LYS A 221 -5.47 -3.43 17.64
N LEU A 222 -5.87 -2.29 17.07
CA LEU A 222 -7.28 -1.91 16.98
C LEU A 222 -8.07 -2.82 16.04
N ALA A 223 -7.49 -3.14 14.88
CA ALA A 223 -8.06 -4.05 13.89
C ALA A 223 -8.24 -5.47 14.46
N LEU A 224 -7.23 -5.98 15.17
CA LEU A 224 -7.27 -7.29 15.82
C LEU A 224 -8.27 -7.32 16.99
N LYS A 225 -8.44 -6.22 17.73
CA LYS A 225 -9.39 -6.14 18.87
C LYS A 225 -10.85 -6.13 18.42
N HIS A 226 -11.16 -5.45 17.31
CA HIS A 226 -12.55 -5.29 16.83
C HIS A 226 -12.92 -6.24 15.68
N GLY A 227 -11.97 -7.05 15.20
CA GLY A 227 -12.19 -8.11 14.22
C GLY A 227 -12.52 -7.63 12.81
N SER A 228 -12.94 -8.58 11.97
CA SER A 228 -13.19 -8.37 10.53
C SER A 228 -14.26 -7.32 10.24
N GLY A 229 -15.29 -7.21 11.08
CA GLY A 229 -16.38 -6.23 10.92
C GLY A 229 -15.92 -4.77 11.09
N PHE A 230 -14.92 -4.51 11.94
CA PHE A 230 -14.32 -3.19 12.06
C PHE A 230 -13.40 -2.85 10.89
N VAL A 231 -12.55 -3.80 10.48
CA VAL A 231 -11.70 -3.64 9.29
C VAL A 231 -12.55 -3.33 8.06
N ARG A 232 -13.65 -4.06 7.89
CA ARG A 232 -14.64 -3.81 6.82
C ARG A 232 -15.26 -2.42 6.92
N ARG A 233 -15.71 -1.99 8.11
CA ARG A 233 -16.29 -0.65 8.29
C ARG A 233 -15.28 0.46 8.03
N LEU A 234 -14.04 0.32 8.51
CA LEU A 234 -13.01 1.34 8.29
C LEU A 234 -12.60 1.39 6.82
N PHE A 235 -12.50 0.23 6.16
CA PHE A 235 -12.33 0.15 4.71
C PHE A 235 -13.45 0.92 4.00
N LEU A 236 -14.72 0.66 4.35
CA LEU A 236 -15.86 1.38 3.77
C LEU A 236 -15.81 2.89 4.07
N VAL A 237 -15.41 3.30 5.27
CA VAL A 237 -15.26 4.74 5.60
C VAL A 237 -14.16 5.39 4.76
N VAL A 238 -13.01 4.73 4.60
CA VAL A 238 -11.93 5.24 3.72
C VAL A 238 -12.44 5.36 2.29
N VAL A 239 -13.18 4.35 1.80
CA VAL A 239 -13.83 4.40 0.49
C VAL A 239 -14.84 5.54 0.39
N VAL A 240 -15.69 5.75 1.40
CA VAL A 240 -16.68 6.84 1.43
C VAL A 240 -16.03 8.21 1.51
N LEU A 241 -14.97 8.38 2.31
CA LEU A 241 -14.19 9.62 2.36
C LEU A 241 -13.51 9.89 1.02
N LEU A 242 -13.00 8.85 0.35
CA LEU A 242 -12.51 8.95 -1.02
C LEU A 242 -13.64 9.37 -1.98
N ILE A 243 -14.85 8.80 -1.85
CA ILE A 243 -16.03 9.18 -2.65
C ILE A 243 -16.40 10.65 -2.42
N ILE A 244 -16.49 11.12 -1.17
CA ILE A 244 -16.85 12.50 -0.83
C ILE A 244 -15.78 13.47 -1.33
N LYS A 245 -14.50 13.17 -1.10
CA LYS A 245 -13.39 13.96 -1.63
C LYS A 245 -13.45 14.04 -3.16
N THR A 246 -13.72 12.92 -3.83
CA THR A 246 -13.81 12.89 -5.29
C THR A 246 -15.04 13.61 -5.81
N GLY A 247 -16.17 13.57 -5.10
CA GLY A 247 -17.37 14.35 -5.43
C GLY A 247 -17.12 15.86 -5.30
N TYR A 248 -16.38 16.27 -4.26
CA TYR A 248 -15.99 17.66 -4.06
C TYR A 248 -15.01 18.16 -5.14
N ASP A 249 -13.96 17.40 -5.44
CA ASP A 249 -12.99 17.75 -6.49
C ASP A 249 -13.59 17.72 -7.91
N ALA A 250 -14.66 16.94 -8.15
CA ALA A 250 -15.32 16.84 -9.46
C ALA A 250 -16.43 17.88 -9.72
N TRP A 251 -16.99 18.50 -8.67
CA TRP A 251 -18.12 19.45 -8.81
C TRP A 251 -17.81 20.88 -8.35
N LEU A 252 -16.74 21.11 -7.58
CA LEU A 252 -16.35 22.43 -7.08
C LEU A 252 -15.04 22.98 -7.68
N LYS A 253 -14.59 22.40 -8.80
CA LYS A 253 -13.54 22.97 -9.66
C LYS A 253 -13.92 22.89 -11.13
#